data_AF-A0A563D547-F1
#
_entry.id   AF-A0A563D547-F1
#
_cell.length_a   1.000
_cell.length_b   1.000
_cell.length_c   1.000
_cell.angle_alpha   90.00
_cell.angle_beta   90.00
_cell.angle_gamma   90.00
#
_symmetry.space_group_name_H-M   'P 1'
#
loop_
_entity.id
_entity.type
_entity.pdbx_description
1 polymer ?
#
loop_
_entity_poly.entity_id
_entity_poly.type
_entity_poly.pdbx_seq_one_letter_code
_entity_poly.pdbx_strand_id
1 'polypeptide(L)'
;MVRVSFDFDDPNPGYKIIQASGELDTRVTGYDENGSAIYGNLSKDNLLPRGVSNVEAQYITDTDALAGIFTGDVKKSKHFLFEEARYPDEPVTHAVYLDKSARNVNNIIHELWSPLTGRQPEEIPEASFLNIDKKTYLASMGLSRSSDGDEGYQNPDIDKISLDRLHPKFRKNVIQQIRALYLYPEDLDKIDENDLSDVWNYPTVLDGQRVAIVDETRSSSATLRIADMLLREAFPDAHIEPVTWSVPGLFRWNTINEDGLVEDHFAAYYVPVWYDEHSSEGRGGIDDIAPEILAKSSEKAKRIGRYVLSAMRDEMDITSRELLDDFAFLAERFINGYIPYRPDPSSHGGIEGAKKRLEEFYGIPHKDVLPYLRGEMSPEEFKRLLARSRA
;
A
#
# COMPACT_ATOMS: atom_id res chain seq x y z
N MET A 1 20.24 -40.13 4.07
CA MET A 1 21.30 -39.11 4.22
C MET A 1 21.54 -38.48 2.86
N VAL A 2 20.87 -37.36 2.57
CA VAL A 2 21.03 -36.60 1.33
C VAL A 2 21.51 -35.22 1.75
N ARG A 3 22.63 -34.74 1.18
CA ARG A 3 22.97 -33.32 1.25
C ARG A 3 22.19 -32.62 0.14
N VAL A 4 21.25 -31.79 0.50
CA VAL A 4 20.65 -30.79 -0.40
C VAL A 4 21.29 -29.46 -0.03
N SER A 5 21.78 -28.72 -1.02
CA SER A 5 22.26 -27.35 -0.85
C SER A 5 21.08 -26.39 -0.87
N PHE A 6 21.05 -25.44 0.07
CA PHE A 6 20.25 -24.23 -0.09
C PHE A 6 20.77 -23.43 -1.29
N ASP A 7 19.85 -22.90 -2.08
CA ASP A 7 20.17 -21.96 -3.16
C ASP A 7 20.14 -20.54 -2.56
N PHE A 8 21.28 -20.11 -2.00
CA PHE A 8 21.42 -18.84 -1.26
C PHE A 8 21.42 -17.57 -2.15
N ASP A 9 20.78 -17.66 -3.32
CA ASP A 9 20.65 -16.61 -4.33
C ASP A 9 19.25 -15.96 -4.36
N ASP A 10 18.30 -16.47 -3.56
CA ASP A 10 17.02 -15.78 -3.26
C ASP A 10 17.22 -14.78 -2.10
N PRO A 11 16.96 -13.47 -2.29
CA PRO A 11 17.22 -12.45 -1.28
C PRO A 11 16.17 -12.36 -0.15
N ASN A 12 15.06 -13.14 -0.17
CA ASN A 12 13.92 -12.88 0.75
C ASN A 12 13.32 -14.11 1.49
N PRO A 13 14.07 -14.77 2.40
CA PRO A 13 13.49 -15.73 3.34
C PRO A 13 12.52 -15.05 4.34
N GLY A 14 11.27 -15.53 4.41
CA GLY A 14 10.15 -14.82 5.07
C GLY A 14 9.89 -15.11 6.57
N TYR A 15 9.05 -14.29 7.23
CA TYR A 15 8.89 -14.26 8.70
C TYR A 15 7.43 -14.09 9.26
N LYS A 16 7.05 -14.99 10.19
CA LYS A 16 5.86 -15.03 11.11
C LYS A 16 5.47 -13.70 11.82
N ILE A 17 4.18 -13.49 12.13
CA ILE A 17 3.68 -12.80 13.34
C ILE A 17 2.25 -13.27 13.74
N ILE A 18 1.84 -12.94 14.97
CA ILE A 18 0.54 -13.19 15.65
C ILE A 18 -0.57 -12.25 15.08
N GLN A 19 -1.90 -12.39 15.24
CA GLN A 19 -2.81 -13.13 16.16
C GLN A 19 -4.16 -13.35 15.39
N ALA A 20 -5.34 -13.78 15.90
CA ALA A 20 -5.89 -14.02 17.24
C ALA A 20 -7.07 -15.03 17.26
N SER A 21 -7.51 -15.39 18.48
CA SER A 21 -8.68 -16.24 18.82
C SER A 21 -8.57 -17.73 18.46
N GLY A 22 -9.15 -18.59 19.30
CA GLY A 22 -9.35 -20.03 19.02
C GLY A 22 -8.09 -20.92 19.10
N GLU A 23 -8.29 -22.21 19.36
CA GLU A 23 -7.33 -23.25 19.02
C GLU A 23 -7.66 -23.76 17.60
N LEU A 24 -6.65 -23.85 16.71
CA LEU A 24 -6.87 -24.15 15.29
C LEU A 24 -6.04 -25.37 14.82
N ASP A 25 -6.71 -26.50 14.57
CA ASP A 25 -6.20 -27.59 13.71
C ASP A 25 -6.08 -27.05 12.28
N THR A 26 -4.84 -26.84 11.85
CA THR A 26 -4.51 -26.14 10.60
C THR A 26 -3.35 -26.85 9.91
N ARG A 27 -3.68 -27.71 8.94
CA ARG A 27 -2.69 -28.46 8.17
C ARG A 27 -1.90 -27.47 7.32
N VAL A 28 -0.59 -27.38 7.57
CA VAL A 28 0.31 -26.24 7.29
C VAL A 28 0.21 -25.13 8.34
N THR A 29 0.87 -25.34 9.48
CA THR A 29 0.97 -24.37 10.59
C THR A 29 2.03 -23.29 10.32
N GLY A 30 3.09 -23.67 9.61
CA GLY A 30 4.21 -22.79 9.29
C GLY A 30 5.18 -23.43 8.30
N TYR A 31 6.35 -22.81 8.20
CA TYR A 31 7.51 -23.37 7.51
C TYR A 31 8.65 -23.43 8.53
N ASP A 32 9.52 -24.43 8.43
CA ASP A 32 10.68 -24.55 9.30
C ASP A 32 11.81 -23.61 8.86
N GLU A 33 12.92 -23.62 9.60
CA GLU A 33 14.16 -22.89 9.27
C GLU A 33 14.77 -23.27 7.90
N ASN A 34 14.26 -24.33 7.28
CA ASN A 34 14.67 -24.85 5.98
C ASN A 34 13.63 -24.56 4.86
N GLY A 35 12.57 -23.79 5.14
CA GLY A 35 11.50 -23.47 4.19
C GLY A 35 10.51 -24.63 3.91
N SER A 36 10.58 -25.72 4.65
CA SER A 36 9.70 -26.89 4.51
C SER A 36 8.42 -26.72 5.32
N ALA A 37 7.26 -27.05 4.73
CA ALA A 37 5.97 -26.91 5.40
C ALA A 37 5.85 -27.81 6.64
N ILE A 38 5.56 -27.21 7.79
CA ILE A 38 5.27 -27.90 9.05
C ILE A 38 3.77 -28.19 9.14
N TYR A 39 3.40 -29.41 9.51
CA TYR A 39 2.02 -29.84 9.72
C TYR A 39 1.78 -30.15 11.21
N GLY A 40 0.72 -29.59 11.81
CA GLY A 40 0.39 -29.77 13.23
C GLY A 40 -0.81 -28.90 13.64
N ASN A 41 -0.88 -28.53 14.92
CA ASN A 41 -1.83 -27.53 15.42
C ASN A 41 -1.12 -26.18 15.65
N LEU A 42 -1.78 -25.06 15.32
CA LEU A 42 -1.27 -23.73 15.63
C LEU A 42 -1.69 -23.36 17.07
N SER A 43 -0.74 -23.46 18.01
CA SER A 43 -0.86 -22.79 19.31
C SER A 43 -0.24 -21.39 19.26
N LYS A 44 -0.56 -20.58 20.27
CA LYS A 44 0.00 -19.23 20.46
C LYS A 44 1.54 -19.22 20.59
N ASP A 45 2.12 -20.36 20.97
CA ASP A 45 3.55 -20.55 21.22
C ASP A 45 4.36 -20.80 19.93
N ASN A 46 3.69 -21.19 18.84
CA ASN A 46 4.31 -21.45 17.52
C ASN A 46 4.47 -20.17 16.67
N LEU A 47 4.17 -19.00 17.22
CA LEU A 47 4.14 -17.71 16.50
C LEU A 47 5.30 -16.81 16.96
N LEU A 48 6.44 -16.93 16.28
CA LEU A 48 7.60 -16.06 16.53
C LEU A 48 7.30 -14.60 16.13
N PRO A 49 7.69 -13.61 16.96
CA PRO A 49 7.65 -12.20 16.56
C PRO A 49 8.62 -11.89 15.42
N ARG A 50 8.25 -10.93 14.55
CA ARG A 50 9.22 -10.28 13.66
C ARG A 50 10.19 -9.46 14.52
N GLY A 51 11.49 -9.63 14.29
CA GLY A 51 12.46 -8.64 14.73
C GLY A 51 12.22 -7.30 14.00
N VAL A 52 12.44 -6.18 14.69
CA VAL A 52 12.24 -4.82 14.15
C VAL A 52 12.95 -4.66 12.80
N SER A 53 14.20 -5.15 12.71
CA SER A 53 15.01 -5.20 11.48
C SER A 53 14.31 -5.76 10.24
N ASN A 54 13.36 -6.68 10.43
CA ASN A 54 12.66 -7.35 9.33
C ASN A 54 11.40 -6.57 8.92
N VAL A 55 10.84 -5.77 9.81
CA VAL A 55 9.80 -4.77 9.47
C VAL A 55 10.46 -3.58 8.76
N GLU A 56 11.57 -3.08 9.31
CA GLU A 56 12.38 -2.02 8.71
C GLU A 56 12.77 -2.35 7.27
N ALA A 57 13.45 -3.48 7.05
CA ALA A 57 13.89 -3.89 5.72
C ALA A 57 12.70 -4.06 4.74
N GLN A 58 11.58 -4.62 5.20
CA GLN A 58 10.38 -4.78 4.37
C GLN A 58 9.79 -3.42 3.96
N TYR A 59 9.79 -2.41 4.84
CA TYR A 59 9.33 -1.06 4.50
C TYR A 59 10.25 -0.37 3.49
N ILE A 60 11.56 -0.60 3.56
CA ILE A 60 12.50 -0.19 2.49
C ILE A 60 12.13 -0.87 1.17
N THR A 61 11.90 -2.20 1.17
CA THR A 61 11.56 -2.98 -0.03
C THR A 61 10.25 -2.54 -0.69
N ASP A 62 9.17 -2.38 0.08
CA ASP A 62 7.85 -1.98 -0.44
C ASP A 62 7.87 -0.51 -0.94
N THR A 63 8.64 0.36 -0.29
CA THR A 63 8.79 1.77 -0.71
C THR A 63 9.66 1.91 -1.96
N ASP A 64 10.68 1.05 -2.12
CA ASP A 64 11.49 0.97 -3.35
C ASP A 64 10.67 0.47 -4.55
N ALA A 65 9.79 -0.51 -4.34
CA ALA A 65 8.85 -0.96 -5.36
C ALA A 65 7.91 0.19 -5.79
N LEU A 66 7.30 0.89 -4.83
CA LEU A 66 6.39 2.01 -5.14
C LEU A 66 7.12 3.20 -5.80
N ALA A 67 8.29 3.59 -5.29
CA ALA A 67 9.10 4.64 -5.89
C ALA A 67 9.53 4.28 -7.32
N GLY A 68 9.93 3.02 -7.56
CA GLY A 68 10.23 2.50 -8.90
C GLY A 68 9.05 2.54 -9.86
N ILE A 69 7.81 2.38 -9.37
CA ILE A 69 6.60 2.53 -10.20
C ILE A 69 6.35 4.00 -10.53
N PHE A 70 6.52 4.90 -9.56
CA PHE A 70 6.41 6.35 -9.76
C PHE A 70 7.40 6.86 -10.79
N THR A 71 8.66 6.40 -10.74
CA THR A 71 9.71 6.80 -11.67
C THR A 71 9.60 6.20 -13.06
N GLY A 72 8.75 5.18 -13.26
CA GLY A 72 8.62 4.41 -14.50
C GLY A 72 9.67 3.30 -14.69
N ASP A 73 10.53 3.09 -13.70
CA ASP A 73 11.59 2.07 -13.74
C ASP A 73 11.04 0.64 -13.50
N VAL A 74 9.96 0.51 -12.73
CA VAL A 74 9.23 -0.74 -12.47
C VAL A 74 8.01 -0.86 -13.38
N LYS A 75 8.04 -1.82 -14.31
CA LYS A 75 7.02 -2.05 -15.36
C LYS A 75 6.17 -3.30 -15.16
N LYS A 76 6.65 -4.23 -14.34
CA LYS A 76 5.96 -5.44 -13.87
C LYS A 76 6.30 -5.63 -12.40
N SER A 77 5.30 -5.94 -11.57
CA SER A 77 5.42 -6.03 -10.12
C SER A 77 4.12 -6.57 -9.51
N LYS A 78 4.21 -7.39 -8.45
CA LYS A 78 3.04 -7.78 -7.65
C LYS A 78 2.22 -6.57 -7.14
N HIS A 79 2.82 -5.37 -7.08
CA HIS A 79 2.21 -4.14 -6.56
C HIS A 79 1.18 -3.50 -7.50
N PHE A 80 1.21 -3.77 -8.81
CA PHE A 80 0.13 -3.35 -9.73
C PHE A 80 -1.14 -4.18 -9.51
N LEU A 81 -2.32 -3.60 -9.70
CA LEU A 81 -3.61 -4.32 -9.58
C LEU A 81 -3.71 -5.53 -10.52
N PHE A 82 -3.05 -5.47 -11.69
CA PHE A 82 -3.01 -6.54 -12.70
C PHE A 82 -1.57 -7.04 -12.97
N GLU A 83 -0.69 -6.92 -11.98
CA GLU A 83 0.75 -7.27 -12.01
C GLU A 83 1.64 -6.53 -13.04
N GLU A 84 1.07 -5.88 -14.06
CA GLU A 84 1.79 -5.12 -15.09
C GLU A 84 1.29 -3.66 -15.16
N ALA A 85 2.21 -2.74 -15.47
CA ALA A 85 1.91 -1.32 -15.65
C ALA A 85 1.07 -1.10 -16.91
N ARG A 86 0.00 -0.30 -16.81
CA ARG A 86 -0.82 0.11 -17.95
C ARG A 86 -0.12 1.15 -18.83
N TYR A 87 0.71 1.99 -18.21
CA TYR A 87 1.42 3.10 -18.87
C TYR A 87 2.93 3.00 -18.58
N PRO A 88 3.62 1.98 -19.13
CA PRO A 88 4.96 1.58 -18.70
C PRO A 88 6.10 2.52 -19.13
N ASP A 89 5.84 3.51 -19.98
CA ASP A 89 6.87 4.39 -20.58
C ASP A 89 6.72 5.86 -20.19
N GLU A 90 5.84 6.15 -19.22
CA GLU A 90 5.54 7.48 -18.68
C GLU A 90 5.81 7.50 -17.16
N PRO A 91 6.50 8.49 -16.58
CA PRO A 91 6.58 8.63 -15.13
C PRO A 91 5.21 9.01 -14.55
N VAL A 92 4.93 8.64 -13.31
CA VAL A 92 3.77 9.13 -12.56
C VAL A 92 4.02 10.60 -12.22
N THR A 93 3.03 11.46 -12.48
CA THR A 93 3.09 12.89 -12.13
C THR A 93 2.22 13.24 -10.92
N HIS A 94 1.18 12.44 -10.65
CA HIS A 94 0.28 12.64 -9.49
C HIS A 94 0.00 11.31 -8.75
N ALA A 95 -0.03 11.33 -7.43
CA ALA A 95 -0.35 10.19 -6.57
C ALA A 95 -1.60 10.46 -5.70
N VAL A 96 -2.67 9.71 -5.94
CA VAL A 96 -3.91 9.74 -5.16
C VAL A 96 -3.89 8.61 -4.14
N TYR A 97 -3.56 8.94 -2.89
CA TYR A 97 -3.53 7.98 -1.79
C TYR A 97 -4.94 7.73 -1.25
N LEU A 98 -5.27 6.46 -1.01
CA LEU A 98 -6.58 6.02 -0.55
C LEU A 98 -6.70 5.94 0.98
N ASP A 99 -7.86 6.36 1.48
CA ASP A 99 -8.23 6.33 2.90
C ASP A 99 -7.28 7.15 3.82
N LYS A 100 -7.45 7.00 5.14
CA LYS A 100 -6.61 7.58 6.19
C LYS A 100 -5.26 6.85 6.35
N SER A 101 -5.17 5.57 6.00
CA SER A 101 -3.99 4.73 6.23
C SER A 101 -2.90 4.83 5.17
N ALA A 102 -3.22 5.01 3.88
CA ALA A 102 -2.21 5.20 2.84
C ALA A 102 -1.53 6.59 2.90
N ARG A 103 -2.04 7.52 3.72
CA ARG A 103 -1.41 8.83 3.95
C ARG A 103 0.01 8.73 4.49
N ASN A 104 0.26 7.73 5.34
CA ASN A 104 1.59 7.46 5.87
C ASN A 104 2.55 6.86 4.83
N VAL A 105 2.02 6.28 3.75
CA VAL A 105 2.84 5.87 2.58
C VAL A 105 3.42 7.10 1.88
N ASN A 106 2.69 8.22 1.81
CA ASN A 106 3.26 9.47 1.30
C ASN A 106 4.43 9.95 2.16
N ASN A 107 4.28 9.88 3.49
CA ASN A 107 5.30 10.34 4.43
C ASN A 107 6.59 9.48 4.34
N ILE A 108 6.47 8.15 4.33
CA ILE A 108 7.63 7.26 4.19
C ILE A 108 8.25 7.32 2.79
N ILE A 109 7.48 7.63 1.74
CA ILE A 109 8.00 7.97 0.41
C ILE A 109 8.88 9.23 0.47
N HIS A 110 8.46 10.32 1.12
CA HIS A 110 9.29 11.53 1.20
C HIS A 110 10.64 11.28 1.88
N GLU A 111 10.67 10.54 3.00
CA GLU A 111 11.90 10.22 3.73
C GLU A 111 12.85 9.29 2.94
N LEU A 112 12.30 8.34 2.17
CA LEU A 112 13.07 7.32 1.46
C LEU A 112 13.31 7.61 -0.04
N TRP A 113 12.64 8.59 -0.64
CA TRP A 113 12.71 8.87 -2.08
C TRP A 113 14.13 9.11 -2.56
N SER A 114 14.82 10.09 -1.97
CA SER A 114 16.19 10.47 -2.36
C SER A 114 17.19 9.32 -2.20
N PRO A 115 17.28 8.61 -1.04
CA PRO A 115 18.23 7.50 -0.90
C PRO A 115 17.89 6.28 -1.75
N LEU A 116 16.62 6.00 -2.08
CA LEU A 116 16.26 4.87 -2.95
C LEU A 116 16.45 5.19 -4.43
N THR A 117 15.96 6.34 -4.91
CA THR A 117 15.91 6.66 -6.35
C THR A 117 17.17 7.37 -6.85
N GLY A 118 17.90 8.07 -5.97
CA GLY A 118 18.94 9.03 -6.36
C GLY A 118 18.42 10.34 -6.96
N ARG A 119 17.10 10.51 -7.02
CA ARG A 119 16.39 11.68 -7.57
C ARG A 119 16.15 12.74 -6.49
N GLN A 120 15.84 13.97 -6.88
CA GLN A 120 15.57 15.05 -5.92
C GLN A 120 14.14 14.96 -5.34
N PRO A 121 13.86 15.49 -4.13
CA PRO A 121 12.52 15.49 -3.55
C PRO A 121 11.45 16.16 -4.41
N GLU A 122 11.82 17.12 -5.25
CA GLU A 122 10.94 17.80 -6.21
C GLU A 122 10.52 16.91 -7.40
N GLU A 123 11.09 15.70 -7.52
CA GLU A 123 10.67 14.69 -8.51
C GLU A 123 9.62 13.70 -7.95
N ILE A 124 9.21 13.85 -6.69
CA ILE A 124 8.10 13.08 -6.10
C ILE A 124 6.78 13.53 -6.75
N PRO A 125 5.87 12.62 -7.16
CA PRO A 125 4.57 12.98 -7.72
C PRO A 125 3.73 13.87 -6.79
N GLU A 126 2.94 14.78 -7.34
CA GLU A 126 2.03 15.61 -6.54
C GLU A 126 1.02 14.74 -5.77
N ALA A 127 0.89 14.96 -4.47
CA ALA A 127 0.13 14.09 -3.58
C ALA A 127 -1.27 14.64 -3.29
N SER A 128 -2.29 13.79 -3.40
CA SER A 128 -3.65 14.07 -2.94
C SER A 128 -4.29 12.85 -2.26
N PHE A 129 -5.44 13.05 -1.63
CA PHE A 129 -6.05 12.08 -0.74
C PHE A 129 -7.55 11.94 -0.98
N LEU A 130 -8.04 10.71 -1.16
CA LEU A 130 -9.47 10.40 -1.24
C LEU A 130 -9.83 9.28 -0.27
N ASN A 131 -10.88 9.46 0.51
CA ASN A 131 -11.45 8.38 1.30
C ASN A 131 -12.45 7.59 0.44
N ILE A 132 -12.02 6.41 0.01
CA ILE A 132 -12.81 5.43 -0.76
C ILE A 132 -12.63 4.09 -0.05
N ASP A 133 -13.59 3.69 0.78
CA ASP A 133 -13.60 2.37 1.42
C ASP A 133 -14.47 1.35 0.65
N LYS A 134 -14.00 0.11 0.54
CA LYS A 134 -14.73 -1.01 -0.07
C LYS A 134 -16.11 -1.28 0.55
N LYS A 135 -16.29 -1.18 1.87
CA LYS A 135 -17.57 -1.58 2.52
C LYS A 135 -18.74 -0.74 2.01
N THR A 136 -18.56 0.58 1.92
CA THR A 136 -19.60 1.53 1.48
C THR A 136 -20.10 1.23 0.05
N TYR A 137 -19.20 0.95 -0.88
CA TYR A 137 -19.57 0.67 -2.28
C TYR A 137 -20.07 -0.76 -2.46
N LEU A 138 -19.47 -1.78 -1.81
CA LEU A 138 -19.92 -3.17 -1.90
C LEU A 138 -21.35 -3.35 -1.34
N ALA A 139 -21.68 -2.65 -0.25
CA ALA A 139 -23.05 -2.57 0.26
C ALA A 139 -24.00 -1.92 -0.76
N SER A 140 -23.58 -0.82 -1.36
CA SER A 140 -24.35 -0.06 -2.36
C SER A 140 -24.54 -0.80 -3.69
N MET A 141 -23.65 -1.75 -4.03
CA MET A 141 -23.77 -2.65 -5.19
C MET A 141 -24.60 -3.91 -4.90
N GLY A 142 -25.05 -4.11 -3.65
CA GLY A 142 -25.71 -5.34 -3.21
C GLY A 142 -24.78 -6.56 -3.20
N LEU A 143 -23.46 -6.36 -3.13
CA LEU A 143 -22.45 -7.43 -3.14
C LEU A 143 -22.09 -7.93 -1.74
N SER A 144 -22.38 -7.16 -0.69
CA SER A 144 -22.44 -7.66 0.68
C SER A 144 -23.89 -7.66 1.17
N ARG A 145 -24.52 -8.85 1.14
CA ARG A 145 -25.80 -9.16 1.78
C ARG A 145 -26.09 -10.66 1.79
N SER A 146 -25.31 -11.36 2.60
CA SER A 146 -25.60 -12.73 3.06
C SER A 146 -25.60 -12.74 4.60
N SER A 147 -25.70 -13.91 5.22
CA SER A 147 -25.95 -14.10 6.67
C SER A 147 -24.76 -13.75 7.58
N ASP A 148 -23.62 -13.34 7.01
CA ASP A 148 -22.28 -13.72 7.49
C ASP A 148 -21.48 -12.51 8.00
N GLY A 149 -22.19 -11.48 8.46
CA GLY A 149 -21.60 -10.32 9.14
C GLY A 149 -20.66 -9.47 8.27
N ASP A 150 -19.48 -9.17 8.80
CA ASP A 150 -18.46 -8.32 8.15
C ASP A 150 -17.60 -9.08 7.13
N GLU A 151 -17.65 -10.42 7.13
CA GLU A 151 -16.72 -11.28 6.37
C GLU A 151 -16.94 -11.16 4.85
N GLY A 152 -18.18 -10.93 4.42
CA GLY A 152 -18.54 -10.62 3.03
C GLY A 152 -17.88 -9.34 2.47
N TYR A 153 -17.30 -8.49 3.31
CA TYR A 153 -16.46 -7.36 2.87
C TYR A 153 -14.96 -7.67 2.87
N GLN A 154 -14.50 -8.75 3.52
CA GLN A 154 -13.08 -9.08 3.59
C GLN A 154 -12.61 -9.74 2.31
N ASN A 155 -13.32 -10.78 1.82
CA ASN A 155 -12.99 -11.49 0.57
C ASN A 155 -14.09 -11.36 -0.50
N PRO A 156 -14.41 -10.14 -0.99
CA PRO A 156 -15.40 -9.92 -2.04
C PRO A 156 -14.89 -10.41 -3.40
N ASP A 157 -15.82 -10.94 -4.20
CA ASP A 157 -15.56 -11.28 -5.60
C ASP A 157 -15.31 -10.02 -6.43
N ILE A 158 -14.06 -9.82 -6.83
CA ILE A 158 -13.58 -8.63 -7.57
C ILE A 158 -14.22 -8.53 -8.96
N ASP A 159 -14.46 -9.67 -9.63
CA ASP A 159 -15.05 -9.72 -10.98
C ASP A 159 -16.54 -9.33 -10.96
N LYS A 160 -17.20 -9.46 -9.80
CA LYS A 160 -18.57 -8.94 -9.62
C LYS A 160 -18.62 -7.42 -9.41
N ILE A 161 -17.53 -6.73 -9.07
CA ILE A 161 -17.52 -5.28 -8.81
C ILE A 161 -17.77 -4.51 -10.11
N SER A 162 -18.85 -3.71 -10.14
CA SER A 162 -19.11 -2.75 -11.22
C SER A 162 -19.92 -1.54 -10.73
N LEU A 163 -19.56 -0.35 -11.21
CA LEU A 163 -20.31 0.88 -10.98
C LEU A 163 -21.73 0.84 -11.60
N ASP A 164 -22.01 -0.07 -12.54
CA ASP A 164 -23.37 -0.26 -13.09
C ASP A 164 -24.35 -0.88 -12.08
N ARG A 165 -23.84 -1.49 -11.00
CA ARG A 165 -24.64 -1.98 -9.87
C ARG A 165 -25.05 -0.86 -8.90
N LEU A 166 -24.37 0.28 -8.95
CA LEU A 166 -24.69 1.42 -8.09
C LEU A 166 -25.94 2.13 -8.58
N HIS A 167 -26.75 2.65 -7.65
CA HIS A 167 -27.88 3.50 -8.01
C HIS A 167 -27.39 4.72 -8.82
N PRO A 168 -27.95 5.05 -10.00
CA PRO A 168 -27.37 6.04 -10.92
C PRO A 168 -27.12 7.42 -10.30
N LYS A 169 -28.00 7.88 -9.40
CA LYS A 169 -27.80 9.14 -8.67
C LYS A 169 -26.61 9.07 -7.71
N PHE A 170 -26.36 7.93 -7.07
CA PHE A 170 -25.21 7.77 -6.17
C PHE A 170 -23.90 7.79 -6.97
N ARG A 171 -23.81 6.98 -8.04
CA ARG A 171 -22.69 6.98 -8.99
C ARG A 171 -22.38 8.39 -9.50
N LYS A 172 -23.37 9.06 -10.10
CA LYS A 172 -23.23 10.44 -10.60
C LYS A 172 -22.71 11.39 -9.51
N ASN A 173 -23.35 11.40 -8.34
CA ASN A 173 -22.99 12.31 -7.24
C ASN A 173 -21.56 12.06 -6.71
N VAL A 174 -21.09 10.81 -6.65
CA VAL A 174 -19.73 10.49 -6.21
C VAL A 174 -18.70 10.96 -7.24
N ILE A 175 -18.91 10.60 -8.52
CA ILE A 175 -17.99 10.98 -9.61
C ILE A 175 -17.87 12.50 -9.73
N GLN A 176 -18.97 13.23 -9.61
CA GLN A 176 -18.95 14.69 -9.66
C GLN A 176 -18.26 15.34 -8.46
N GLN A 177 -18.38 14.76 -7.26
CA GLN A 177 -17.59 15.21 -6.10
C GLN A 177 -16.10 14.95 -6.31
N ILE A 178 -15.74 13.77 -6.82
CA ILE A 178 -14.35 13.42 -7.14
C ILE A 178 -13.80 14.40 -8.19
N ARG A 179 -14.49 14.62 -9.33
CA ARG A 179 -14.04 15.58 -10.35
C ARG A 179 -13.92 17.01 -9.81
N ALA A 180 -14.89 17.46 -9.01
CA ALA A 180 -14.89 18.81 -8.43
C ALA A 180 -13.65 19.09 -7.54
N LEU A 181 -13.14 18.09 -6.82
CA LEU A 181 -11.97 18.24 -5.93
C LEU A 181 -10.66 18.52 -6.66
N TYR A 182 -10.59 18.28 -7.97
CA TYR A 182 -9.40 18.47 -8.80
C TYR A 182 -9.58 19.56 -9.86
N LEU A 183 -10.65 20.35 -9.79
CA LEU A 183 -10.76 21.59 -10.55
C LEU A 183 -9.74 22.62 -10.05
N TYR A 184 -9.26 23.47 -10.96
CA TYR A 184 -8.48 24.65 -10.58
C TYR A 184 -9.30 25.55 -9.64
N PRO A 185 -8.69 26.23 -8.64
CA PRO A 185 -9.42 26.98 -7.62
C PRO A 185 -10.41 28.01 -8.19
N GLU A 186 -10.03 28.71 -9.24
CA GLU A 186 -10.86 29.69 -9.95
C GLU A 186 -12.06 29.07 -10.67
N ASP A 187 -12.03 27.77 -10.99
CA ASP A 187 -13.15 27.03 -11.59
C ASP A 187 -14.01 26.37 -10.50
N LEU A 188 -13.40 25.83 -9.45
CA LEU A 188 -14.10 25.34 -8.26
C LEU A 188 -15.01 26.42 -7.65
N ASP A 189 -14.55 27.67 -7.60
CA ASP A 189 -15.33 28.82 -7.11
C ASP A 189 -16.61 29.09 -7.93
N LYS A 190 -16.67 28.66 -9.21
CA LYS A 190 -17.82 28.84 -10.10
C LYS A 190 -18.94 27.80 -9.91
N ILE A 191 -18.62 26.62 -9.35
CA ILE A 191 -19.56 25.48 -9.19
C ILE A 191 -20.68 25.78 -8.17
N ASP A 192 -21.93 25.37 -8.45
CA ASP A 192 -22.98 25.33 -7.41
C ASP A 192 -22.81 24.08 -6.53
N GLU A 193 -22.69 24.26 -5.22
CA GLU A 193 -22.60 23.17 -4.24
C GLU A 193 -23.88 22.30 -4.17
N ASN A 194 -25.00 22.79 -4.74
CA ASN A 194 -26.28 22.10 -4.76
C ASN A 194 -26.50 21.26 -6.04
N ASP A 195 -25.88 21.63 -7.17
CA ASP A 195 -25.83 20.81 -8.38
C ASP A 195 -24.45 20.87 -9.04
N LEU A 196 -23.67 19.81 -8.85
CA LEU A 196 -22.34 19.64 -9.43
C LEU A 196 -22.40 19.30 -10.94
N SER A 197 -23.47 19.63 -11.65
CA SER A 197 -23.65 19.36 -13.09
C SER A 197 -22.54 19.99 -13.94
N ASP A 198 -22.14 21.22 -13.64
CA ASP A 198 -21.19 21.98 -14.43
C ASP A 198 -19.72 21.57 -14.29
N VAL A 199 -19.36 20.60 -13.42
CA VAL A 199 -17.96 20.15 -13.22
C VAL A 199 -17.31 19.55 -14.47
N TRP A 200 -18.11 19.21 -15.48
CA TRP A 200 -17.67 18.70 -16.78
C TRP A 200 -17.32 19.81 -17.78
N ASN A 201 -17.68 21.07 -17.49
CA ASN A 201 -17.38 22.23 -18.35
C ASN A 201 -15.98 22.81 -18.10
N TYR A 202 -15.25 22.29 -17.13
CA TYR A 202 -13.97 22.81 -16.63
C TYR A 202 -12.88 21.72 -16.64
N PRO A 203 -11.61 22.09 -16.91
CA PRO A 203 -10.48 21.17 -16.84
C PRO A 203 -10.12 20.84 -15.39
N THR A 204 -9.43 19.71 -15.19
CA THR A 204 -8.86 19.30 -13.90
C THR A 204 -7.35 19.29 -13.93
N VAL A 205 -6.71 19.36 -12.76
CA VAL A 205 -5.26 19.19 -12.62
C VAL A 205 -4.77 17.79 -13.02
N LEU A 206 -5.67 16.81 -13.15
CA LEU A 206 -5.36 15.43 -13.55
C LEU A 206 -5.57 15.15 -15.04
N ASP A 207 -6.24 16.04 -15.78
CA ASP A 207 -6.53 15.80 -17.20
C ASP A 207 -5.19 15.73 -17.99
N GLY A 208 -4.91 14.59 -18.64
CA GLY A 208 -3.64 14.32 -19.33
C GLY A 208 -2.46 13.86 -18.45
N GLN A 209 -2.64 13.67 -17.14
CA GLN A 209 -1.59 13.21 -16.21
C GLN A 209 -1.52 11.69 -16.10
N ARG A 210 -0.34 11.12 -15.78
CA ARG A 210 -0.24 9.74 -15.27
C ARG A 210 -0.44 9.75 -13.76
N VAL A 211 -1.55 9.16 -13.33
CA VAL A 211 -2.04 9.24 -11.95
C VAL A 211 -1.96 7.86 -11.30
N ALA A 212 -1.08 7.70 -10.31
CA ALA A 212 -1.09 6.52 -9.47
C ALA A 212 -2.24 6.60 -8.45
N ILE A 213 -3.00 5.52 -8.30
CA ILE A 213 -3.91 5.35 -7.16
C ILE A 213 -3.23 4.41 -6.18
N VAL A 214 -2.94 4.89 -4.96
CA VAL A 214 -2.13 4.18 -3.98
C VAL A 214 -2.98 3.67 -2.83
N ASP A 215 -3.21 2.36 -2.79
CA ASP A 215 -3.73 1.64 -1.63
C ASP A 215 -2.56 1.19 -0.73
N GLU A 216 -2.78 1.01 0.58
CA GLU A 216 -1.69 0.79 1.54
C GLU A 216 -1.26 -0.68 1.63
N THR A 217 -2.20 -1.63 1.76
CA THR A 217 -1.90 -3.06 1.89
C THR A 217 -2.83 -3.91 1.04
N ARG A 218 -2.27 -4.87 0.29
CA ARG A 218 -3.07 -5.80 -0.51
C ARG A 218 -3.74 -6.85 0.37
N SER A 219 -4.97 -6.53 0.80
CA SER A 219 -5.98 -7.49 1.23
C SER A 219 -6.64 -8.11 -0.02
N SER A 220 -7.89 -7.77 -0.32
CA SER A 220 -8.66 -8.26 -1.47
C SER A 220 -8.66 -7.35 -2.70
N SER A 221 -7.83 -6.29 -2.73
CA SER A 221 -7.74 -5.30 -3.82
C SER A 221 -9.05 -4.58 -4.21
N ALA A 222 -10.16 -4.83 -3.52
CA ALA A 222 -11.48 -4.31 -3.86
C ALA A 222 -11.55 -2.78 -3.73
N THR A 223 -10.95 -2.20 -2.68
CA THR A 223 -10.81 -0.76 -2.48
C THR A 223 -10.15 -0.09 -3.69
N LEU A 224 -8.94 -0.55 -4.02
CA LEU A 224 -8.19 -0.11 -5.19
C LEU A 224 -8.95 -0.30 -6.52
N ARG A 225 -9.68 -1.41 -6.69
CA ARG A 225 -10.53 -1.66 -7.88
C ARG A 225 -11.72 -0.70 -7.97
N ILE A 226 -12.35 -0.35 -6.86
CA ILE A 226 -13.45 0.62 -6.82
C ILE A 226 -12.92 2.03 -7.16
N ALA A 227 -11.78 2.43 -6.59
CA ALA A 227 -11.12 3.69 -6.91
C ALA A 227 -10.69 3.77 -8.40
N ASP A 228 -10.07 2.71 -8.94
CA ASP A 228 -9.73 2.57 -10.36
C ASP A 228 -10.92 2.89 -11.29
N MET A 229 -12.09 2.32 -11.00
CA MET A 229 -13.30 2.58 -11.80
C MET A 229 -13.84 4.01 -11.59
N LEU A 230 -13.85 4.52 -10.36
CA LEU A 230 -14.39 5.85 -10.04
C LEU A 230 -13.55 6.98 -10.65
N LEU A 231 -12.23 6.92 -10.54
CA LEU A 231 -11.34 7.95 -11.08
C LEU A 231 -11.27 7.90 -12.60
N ARG A 232 -11.32 6.72 -13.23
CA ARG A 232 -11.43 6.61 -14.69
C ARG A 232 -12.73 7.19 -15.26
N GLU A 233 -13.81 7.25 -14.47
CA GLU A 233 -15.04 7.91 -14.89
C GLU A 233 -15.02 9.42 -14.61
N ALA A 234 -14.33 9.88 -13.55
CA ALA A 234 -14.15 11.31 -13.22
C ALA A 234 -13.12 12.04 -14.11
N PHE A 235 -12.07 11.33 -14.53
CA PHE A 235 -10.92 11.85 -15.29
C PHE A 235 -10.67 10.96 -16.52
N PRO A 236 -11.53 11.03 -17.55
CA PRO A 236 -11.44 10.13 -18.72
C PRO A 236 -10.16 10.32 -19.53
N ASP A 237 -9.56 11.51 -19.48
CA ASP A 237 -8.31 11.88 -20.16
C ASP A 237 -7.05 11.64 -19.29
N ALA A 238 -7.19 11.02 -18.10
CA ALA A 238 -6.07 10.73 -17.20
C ALA A 238 -5.59 9.27 -17.33
N HIS A 239 -4.28 9.06 -17.27
CA HIS A 239 -3.63 7.76 -17.34
C HIS A 239 -3.59 7.10 -15.95
N ILE A 240 -4.75 6.57 -15.53
CA ILE A 240 -4.99 5.99 -14.20
C ILE A 240 -4.31 4.63 -13.99
N GLU A 241 -3.37 4.56 -13.04
CA GLU A 241 -2.56 3.39 -12.68
C GLU A 241 -2.81 2.93 -11.23
N PRO A 242 -3.61 1.87 -10.98
CA PRO A 242 -3.89 1.38 -9.64
C PRO A 242 -2.76 0.49 -9.07
N VAL A 243 -2.19 0.91 -7.94
CA VAL A 243 -1.04 0.29 -7.27
C VAL A 243 -1.29 0.10 -5.76
N THR A 244 -0.51 -0.77 -5.14
CA THR A 244 -0.50 -0.98 -3.68
C THR A 244 0.91 -0.80 -3.15
N TRP A 245 1.09 -0.08 -2.03
CA TRP A 245 2.41 0.06 -1.41
C TRP A 245 2.95 -1.27 -0.92
N SER A 246 2.19 -2.00 -0.09
CA SER A 246 2.60 -3.31 0.43
C SER A 246 1.76 -4.44 -0.16
N VAL A 247 2.43 -5.52 -0.56
CA VAL A 247 1.77 -6.77 -0.96
C VAL A 247 2.25 -7.91 -0.05
N PRO A 248 1.58 -8.13 1.08
CA PRO A 248 1.84 -9.24 1.98
C PRO A 248 1.39 -10.56 1.34
N GLY A 249 1.87 -11.69 1.88
CA GLY A 249 1.21 -12.96 1.67
C GLY A 249 -0.21 -12.97 2.24
N LEU A 250 -1.05 -13.90 1.79
CA LEU A 250 -2.35 -14.15 2.41
C LEU A 250 -2.27 -15.41 3.28
N PHE A 251 -2.77 -15.32 4.50
CA PHE A 251 -3.02 -16.49 5.35
C PHE A 251 -4.46 -16.96 5.15
N ARG A 252 -4.66 -18.27 5.04
CA ARG A 252 -5.98 -18.92 4.95
C ARG A 252 -6.18 -19.84 6.14
N TRP A 253 -7.37 -19.82 6.73
CA TRP A 253 -7.83 -20.84 7.68
C TRP A 253 -9.28 -21.19 7.37
N ASN A 254 -9.81 -22.19 8.09
CA ASN A 254 -11.17 -22.67 7.90
C ASN A 254 -11.89 -22.76 9.23
N THR A 255 -13.15 -22.32 9.27
CA THR A 255 -14.08 -22.68 10.35
C THR A 255 -15.00 -23.80 9.87
N ILE A 256 -15.60 -24.50 10.84
CA ILE A 256 -16.73 -25.40 10.61
C ILE A 256 -17.86 -24.86 11.47
N ASN A 257 -18.91 -24.37 10.83
CA ASN A 257 -20.05 -23.74 11.50
C ASN A 257 -20.99 -24.82 12.08
N GLU A 258 -21.96 -24.44 12.93
CA GLU A 258 -22.77 -25.43 13.68
C GLU A 258 -23.53 -26.43 12.79
N ASP A 259 -23.90 -26.02 11.57
CA ASP A 259 -24.54 -26.86 10.55
C ASP A 259 -23.57 -27.83 9.82
N GLY A 260 -22.28 -27.84 10.18
CA GLY A 260 -21.24 -28.66 9.54
C GLY A 260 -20.71 -28.13 8.21
N LEU A 261 -21.09 -26.91 7.83
CA LEU A 261 -20.55 -26.21 6.65
C LEU A 261 -19.12 -25.74 6.94
N VAL A 262 -18.24 -25.92 5.94
CA VAL A 262 -16.85 -25.41 5.97
C VAL A 262 -16.83 -24.02 5.34
N GLU A 263 -16.26 -23.06 6.06
CA GLU A 263 -16.12 -21.67 5.62
C GLU A 263 -14.64 -21.32 5.50
N ASP A 264 -14.30 -20.51 4.49
CA ASP A 264 -12.92 -20.22 4.06
C ASP A 264 -12.54 -18.78 4.40
N HIS A 265 -11.69 -18.62 5.41
CA HIS A 265 -11.27 -17.34 5.95
C HIS A 265 -9.89 -16.92 5.41
N PHE A 266 -9.70 -15.62 5.21
CA PHE A 266 -8.44 -15.08 4.69
C PHE A 266 -8.07 -13.75 5.36
N ALA A 267 -6.77 -13.56 5.63
CA ALA A 267 -6.22 -12.30 6.14
C ALA A 267 -4.89 -11.94 5.48
N ALA A 268 -4.59 -10.64 5.44
CA ALA A 268 -3.26 -10.14 5.14
C ALA A 268 -2.28 -10.63 6.23
N TYR A 269 -1.17 -11.23 5.81
CA TYR A 269 -0.17 -11.85 6.69
C TYR A 269 0.56 -10.86 7.61
N TYR A 270 0.53 -9.57 7.25
CA TYR A 270 0.79 -8.44 8.15
C TYR A 270 0.05 -7.22 7.60
N VAL A 271 -0.12 -6.23 8.48
CA VAL A 271 -0.50 -4.86 8.15
C VAL A 271 0.59 -3.90 8.65
N PRO A 272 0.61 -2.63 8.22
CA PRO A 272 1.58 -1.64 8.70
C PRO A 272 1.37 -1.35 10.20
N VAL A 273 2.41 -0.90 10.90
CA VAL A 273 2.36 -0.66 12.36
C VAL A 273 1.37 0.45 12.77
N TRP A 274 0.99 1.31 11.82
CA TRP A 274 0.00 2.37 11.97
C TRP A 274 -1.42 1.98 11.52
N TYR A 275 -1.63 0.71 11.15
CA TYR A 275 -2.96 0.21 10.80
C TYR A 275 -3.66 -0.35 12.03
N ASP A 276 -4.73 0.33 12.43
CA ASP A 276 -5.74 -0.13 13.40
C ASP A 276 -7.11 -0.02 12.73
N GLU A 277 -7.98 -1.05 12.77
CA GLU A 277 -9.35 -0.93 12.24
C GLU A 277 -10.34 -0.32 13.22
N HIS A 278 -9.96 -0.13 14.49
CA HIS A 278 -10.78 0.43 15.56
C HIS A 278 -10.37 1.86 15.97
N SER A 279 -9.15 2.30 15.65
CA SER A 279 -8.63 3.64 15.98
C SER A 279 -8.25 4.47 14.74
N SER A 280 -8.32 5.79 14.86
CA SER A 280 -7.76 6.76 13.89
C SER A 280 -6.43 7.39 14.34
N GLU A 281 -5.90 6.98 15.50
CA GLU A 281 -4.55 7.37 15.94
C GLU A 281 -3.47 6.77 15.03
N GLY A 282 -2.29 7.41 15.01
CA GLY A 282 -1.19 7.03 14.10
C GLY A 282 -1.42 7.40 12.63
N ARG A 283 -2.53 8.10 12.30
CA ARG A 283 -2.92 8.48 10.94
C ARG A 283 -3.03 10.00 10.76
N GLY A 284 -2.15 10.77 11.40
CA GLY A 284 -2.02 12.22 11.27
C GLY A 284 -3.19 13.04 11.82
N GLY A 285 -3.96 12.52 12.77
CA GLY A 285 -5.22 13.14 13.22
C GLY A 285 -6.34 13.09 12.17
N ILE A 286 -6.30 12.14 11.22
CA ILE A 286 -7.31 11.99 10.18
C ILE A 286 -8.32 10.88 10.54
N ASP A 287 -9.56 11.31 10.72
CA ASP A 287 -10.72 10.46 11.02
C ASP A 287 -11.40 9.94 9.73
N ASP A 288 -12.48 9.19 9.91
CA ASP A 288 -13.33 8.71 8.80
C ASP A 288 -14.10 9.83 8.09
N ILE A 289 -14.86 9.45 7.05
CA ILE A 289 -15.79 10.34 6.35
C ILE A 289 -16.85 10.84 7.33
N ALA A 290 -16.81 12.13 7.68
CA ALA A 290 -17.80 12.79 8.55
C ALA A 290 -18.51 13.93 7.79
N PRO A 291 -19.55 13.65 6.99
CA PRO A 291 -20.14 14.64 6.09
C PRO A 291 -20.75 15.83 6.83
N GLU A 292 -21.31 15.58 8.01
CA GLU A 292 -21.91 16.61 8.88
C GLU A 292 -20.89 17.56 9.52
N ILE A 293 -19.61 17.21 9.53
CA ILE A 293 -18.51 18.08 9.94
C ILE A 293 -18.02 18.85 8.71
N LEU A 294 -17.68 18.14 7.63
CA LEU A 294 -17.14 18.72 6.41
C LEU A 294 -18.10 19.70 5.71
N ALA A 295 -19.43 19.47 5.79
CA ALA A 295 -20.46 20.40 5.30
C ALA A 295 -20.44 21.79 5.99
N LYS A 296 -19.81 21.90 7.17
CA LYS A 296 -19.67 23.15 7.93
C LYS A 296 -18.30 23.83 7.73
N SER A 297 -17.42 23.25 6.92
CA SER A 297 -16.11 23.82 6.61
C SER A 297 -16.23 25.16 5.90
N SER A 298 -15.29 26.08 6.17
CA SER A 298 -15.10 27.31 5.39
C SER A 298 -14.65 27.02 3.95
N GLU A 299 -13.95 25.91 3.72
CA GLU A 299 -13.41 25.53 2.40
C GLU A 299 -14.47 24.86 1.53
N LYS A 300 -14.66 25.38 0.32
CA LYS A 300 -15.61 24.87 -0.67
C LYS A 300 -15.32 23.42 -1.08
N ALA A 301 -14.04 23.10 -1.30
CA ALA A 301 -13.59 21.74 -1.60
C ALA A 301 -14.05 20.72 -0.55
N LYS A 302 -13.85 21.03 0.75
CA LYS A 302 -14.27 20.16 1.87
C LYS A 302 -15.78 20.00 1.95
N ARG A 303 -16.58 21.06 1.70
CA ARG A 303 -18.05 20.96 1.67
C ARG A 303 -18.58 20.13 0.50
N ILE A 304 -17.97 20.24 -0.68
CA ILE A 304 -18.33 19.47 -1.87
C ILE A 304 -17.92 18.00 -1.69
N GLY A 305 -16.64 17.73 -1.48
CA GLY A 305 -16.08 16.37 -1.37
C GLY A 305 -16.41 15.61 -0.09
N ARG A 306 -17.43 16.05 0.67
CA ARG A 306 -17.72 15.58 2.04
C ARG A 306 -18.10 14.11 2.19
N TYR A 307 -18.32 13.38 1.09
CA TYR A 307 -18.55 11.93 1.07
C TYR A 307 -17.38 11.12 0.46
N VAL A 308 -16.29 11.78 0.08
CA VAL A 308 -15.06 11.16 -0.51
C VAL A 308 -13.77 11.73 0.11
N LEU A 309 -13.89 12.47 1.21
CA LEU A 309 -12.79 13.01 2.01
C LEU A 309 -12.96 12.57 3.47
N SER A 310 -11.85 12.20 4.09
CA SER A 310 -11.76 12.07 5.54
C SER A 310 -11.96 13.42 6.24
N ALA A 311 -12.51 13.39 7.44
CA ALA A 311 -12.37 14.52 8.37
C ALA A 311 -10.92 14.61 8.88
N MET A 312 -10.45 15.83 9.12
CA MET A 312 -9.16 16.10 9.77
C MET A 312 -9.45 16.80 11.10
N ARG A 313 -8.72 16.43 12.15
CA ARG A 313 -8.68 17.17 13.42
C ARG A 313 -7.82 18.43 13.25
N ASP A 314 -8.07 19.44 14.09
CA ASP A 314 -7.26 20.66 14.13
C ASP A 314 -5.83 20.40 14.65
N GLU A 315 -5.63 19.30 15.40
CA GLU A 315 -4.33 18.85 15.89
C GLU A 315 -4.07 17.37 15.52
N MET A 316 -2.86 17.08 15.05
CA MET A 316 -2.34 15.73 14.86
C MET A 316 -2.08 15.04 16.20
N ASP A 317 -2.54 13.80 16.37
CA ASP A 317 -2.33 13.00 17.59
C ASP A 317 -0.85 12.66 17.86
N ILE A 318 -0.56 12.21 19.09
CA ILE A 318 0.81 11.94 19.57
C ILE A 318 1.41 10.74 18.81
N THR A 319 0.67 9.64 18.71
CA THR A 319 1.04 8.41 17.99
C THR A 319 1.48 8.70 16.54
N SER A 320 0.85 9.67 15.88
CA SER A 320 1.21 10.11 14.53
C SER A 320 2.49 10.95 14.46
N ARG A 321 2.83 11.70 15.51
CA ARG A 321 4.10 12.43 15.61
C ARG A 321 5.24 11.45 15.82
N GLU A 322 5.05 10.52 16.75
CA GLU A 322 5.99 9.42 17.03
C GLU A 322 6.24 8.58 15.77
N LEU A 323 5.21 8.30 14.97
CA LEU A 323 5.35 7.60 13.68
C LEU A 323 6.17 8.38 12.63
N LEU A 324 6.03 9.71 12.57
CA LEU A 324 6.82 10.55 11.66
C LEU A 324 8.30 10.58 12.09
N ASP A 325 8.57 10.69 13.39
CA ASP A 325 9.91 10.58 13.95
C ASP A 325 10.51 9.17 13.68
N ASP A 326 9.71 8.10 13.78
CA ASP A 326 10.11 6.73 13.42
C ASP A 326 10.41 6.57 11.92
N PHE A 327 9.69 7.25 11.02
CA PHE A 327 10.01 7.24 9.58
C PHE A 327 11.32 7.96 9.26
N ALA A 328 11.58 9.12 9.88
CA ALA A 328 12.86 9.81 9.76
C ALA A 328 14.01 8.96 10.34
N PHE A 329 13.79 8.27 11.46
CA PHE A 329 14.77 7.36 12.07
C PHE A 329 15.01 6.09 11.25
N LEU A 330 13.98 5.53 10.61
CA LEU A 330 14.08 4.45 9.63
C LEU A 330 14.97 4.88 8.44
N ALA A 331 14.72 6.08 7.89
CA ALA A 331 15.52 6.63 6.80
C ALA A 331 16.97 6.92 7.23
N GLU A 332 17.20 7.50 8.41
CA GLU A 332 18.55 7.67 8.97
C GLU A 332 19.27 6.32 9.07
N ARG A 333 18.61 5.29 9.63
CA ARG A 333 19.20 3.96 9.79
C ARG A 333 19.47 3.27 8.46
N PHE A 334 18.65 3.51 7.45
CA PHE A 334 18.84 3.00 6.09
C PHE A 334 20.01 3.68 5.38
N ILE A 335 20.05 5.02 5.37
CA ILE A 335 21.15 5.83 4.82
C ILE A 335 22.48 5.47 5.52
N ASN A 336 22.45 5.27 6.83
CA ASN A 336 23.59 4.81 7.61
C ASN A 336 23.82 3.29 7.54
N GLY A 337 23.21 2.55 6.61
CA GLY A 337 23.51 1.13 6.36
C GLY A 337 23.34 0.19 7.56
N TYR A 338 22.47 0.54 8.52
CA TYR A 338 22.06 -0.36 9.60
C TYR A 338 20.92 -1.29 9.17
N ILE A 339 20.14 -0.88 8.16
CA ILE A 339 19.11 -1.70 7.51
C ILE A 339 19.65 -2.12 6.13
N PRO A 340 19.78 -3.44 5.84
CA PRO A 340 20.27 -3.90 4.55
C PRO A 340 19.23 -3.69 3.45
N TYR A 341 19.58 -2.95 2.39
CA TYR A 341 18.75 -2.83 1.19
C TYR A 341 18.52 -4.21 0.56
N ARG A 342 17.25 -4.53 0.26
CA ARG A 342 16.82 -5.75 -0.44
C ARG A 342 15.70 -5.38 -1.44
N PRO A 343 16.01 -5.13 -2.72
CA PRO A 343 14.99 -4.85 -3.73
C PRO A 343 14.10 -6.09 -3.97
N ASP A 344 12.81 -5.87 -4.23
CA ASP A 344 11.87 -6.94 -4.57
C ASP A 344 12.15 -7.51 -5.98
N PRO A 345 12.49 -8.81 -6.13
CA PRO A 345 12.65 -9.43 -7.44
C PRO A 345 11.39 -9.38 -8.32
N SER A 346 10.18 -9.31 -7.75
CA SER A 346 8.97 -9.21 -8.57
C SER A 346 8.88 -7.88 -9.32
N SER A 347 9.41 -6.81 -8.72
CA SER A 347 9.40 -5.45 -9.25
C SER A 347 10.60 -5.15 -10.17
N HIS A 348 11.77 -5.71 -9.85
CA HIS A 348 13.02 -5.45 -10.57
C HIS A 348 13.38 -6.54 -11.60
N GLY A 349 12.40 -7.06 -12.34
CA GLY A 349 12.65 -7.96 -13.47
C GLY A 349 13.23 -9.34 -13.10
N GLY A 350 12.96 -9.83 -11.90
CA GLY A 350 13.48 -11.09 -11.36
C GLY A 350 14.81 -10.94 -10.61
N ILE A 351 15.39 -12.08 -10.23
CA ILE A 351 16.60 -12.16 -9.40
C ILE A 351 17.77 -11.38 -10.02
N GLU A 352 17.98 -11.47 -11.34
CA GLU A 352 19.13 -10.80 -11.99
C GLU A 352 19.01 -9.27 -12.04
N GLY A 353 17.79 -8.73 -12.17
CA GLY A 353 17.59 -7.28 -12.10
C GLY A 353 17.60 -6.77 -10.65
N ALA A 354 17.14 -7.55 -9.68
CA ALA A 354 17.34 -7.26 -8.25
C ALA A 354 18.83 -7.27 -7.86
N LYS A 355 19.64 -8.20 -8.40
CA LYS A 355 21.11 -8.20 -8.28
C LYS A 355 21.72 -6.93 -8.87
N LYS A 356 21.35 -6.56 -10.10
CA LYS A 356 21.80 -5.31 -10.74
C LYS A 356 21.43 -4.06 -9.92
N ARG A 357 20.21 -4.01 -9.37
CA ARG A 357 19.71 -2.92 -8.51
C ARG A 357 20.52 -2.81 -7.20
N LEU A 358 20.94 -3.93 -6.60
CA LEU A 358 21.88 -3.95 -5.48
C LEU A 358 23.27 -3.41 -5.86
N GLU A 359 23.80 -3.81 -7.02
CA GLU A 359 25.10 -3.34 -7.52
C GLU A 359 25.10 -1.83 -7.80
N GLU A 360 23.99 -1.31 -8.35
CA GLU A 360 23.77 0.12 -8.60
C GLU A 360 23.67 0.94 -7.30
N PHE A 361 22.91 0.45 -6.31
CA PHE A 361 22.73 1.13 -5.02
C PHE A 361 24.02 1.20 -4.20
N TYR A 362 24.75 0.07 -4.07
CA TYR A 362 25.98 0.04 -3.27
C TYR A 362 27.22 0.52 -4.04
N GLY A 363 27.21 0.45 -5.37
CA GLY A 363 28.37 0.77 -6.22
C GLY A 363 29.49 -0.28 -6.16
N ILE A 364 29.15 -1.53 -5.85
CA ILE A 364 30.08 -2.68 -5.79
C ILE A 364 29.39 -3.97 -6.28
N PRO A 365 30.15 -4.98 -6.77
CA PRO A 365 29.58 -6.23 -7.26
C PRO A 365 28.78 -7.01 -6.22
N HIS A 366 27.72 -7.70 -6.64
CA HIS A 366 26.76 -8.41 -5.79
C HIS A 366 27.45 -9.44 -4.88
N LYS A 367 28.47 -10.14 -5.39
CA LYS A 367 29.32 -11.07 -4.62
C LYS A 367 29.98 -10.45 -3.37
N ASP A 368 30.24 -9.15 -3.39
CA ASP A 368 30.89 -8.40 -2.31
C ASP A 368 29.86 -7.75 -1.36
N VAL A 369 28.59 -7.66 -1.82
CA VAL A 369 27.41 -7.24 -1.04
C VAL A 369 26.80 -8.42 -0.25
N LEU A 370 26.79 -9.63 -0.84
CA LEU A 370 26.15 -10.83 -0.31
C LEU A 370 26.45 -11.15 1.17
N PRO A 371 27.71 -11.09 1.67
CA PRO A 371 28.00 -11.42 3.07
C PRO A 371 27.28 -10.49 4.05
N TYR A 372 27.16 -9.21 3.71
CA TYR A 372 26.41 -8.25 4.53
C TYR A 372 24.90 -8.53 4.52
N LEU A 373 24.32 -8.84 3.35
CA LEU A 373 22.88 -9.20 3.25
C LEU A 373 22.53 -10.49 4.01
N ARG A 374 23.49 -11.41 4.14
CA ARG A 374 23.37 -12.67 4.90
C ARG A 374 23.70 -12.53 6.40
N GLY A 375 24.16 -11.36 6.86
CA GLY A 375 24.61 -11.16 8.24
C GLY A 375 25.96 -11.81 8.58
N GLU A 376 26.73 -12.23 7.56
CA GLU A 376 28.10 -12.75 7.69
C GLU A 376 29.14 -11.64 7.91
N MET A 377 28.75 -10.36 7.73
CA MET A 377 29.60 -9.16 7.86
C MET A 377 28.83 -8.05 8.61
N SER A 378 29.49 -7.35 9.54
CA SER A 378 28.85 -6.26 10.29
C SER A 378 28.59 -5.00 9.44
N PRO A 379 27.64 -4.13 9.81
CA PRO A 379 27.45 -2.82 9.19
C PRO A 379 28.74 -1.96 9.15
N GLU A 380 29.56 -2.01 10.20
CA GLU A 380 30.83 -1.28 10.31
C GLU A 380 31.91 -1.87 9.40
N GLU A 381 31.92 -3.18 9.21
CA GLU A 381 32.81 -3.87 8.28
C GLU A 381 32.41 -3.59 6.83
N PHE A 382 31.11 -3.62 6.52
CA PHE A 382 30.59 -3.31 5.21
C PHE A 382 30.78 -1.82 4.83
N LYS A 383 30.58 -0.88 5.78
CA LYS A 383 30.97 0.53 5.60
C LYS A 383 32.45 0.69 5.25
N ARG A 384 33.34 -0.08 5.87
CA ARG A 384 34.79 -0.08 5.55
C ARG A 384 35.09 -0.69 4.18
N LEU A 385 34.27 -1.63 3.69
CA LEU A 385 34.36 -2.16 2.32
C LEU A 385 33.95 -1.09 1.30
N LEU A 386 32.78 -0.48 1.47
CA LEU A 386 32.28 0.60 0.61
C LEU A 386 33.21 1.82 0.57
N ALA A 387 33.83 2.18 1.70
CA ALA A 387 34.82 3.26 1.76
C ALA A 387 36.14 2.93 1.04
N ARG A 388 36.43 1.64 0.78
CA ARG A 388 37.64 1.17 0.07
C ARG A 388 37.42 0.95 -1.43
N SER A 389 36.19 0.70 -1.86
CA SER A 389 35.86 0.55 -3.29
C SER A 389 35.61 1.88 -3.99
N ARG A 390 35.33 2.95 -3.23
CA ARG A 390 35.06 4.32 -3.70
C ARG A 390 36.31 5.24 -3.63
N ALA A 391 37.50 4.67 -3.43
CA ALA A 391 38.77 5.38 -3.20
C ALA A 391 39.90 4.87 -4.11
#